data_AF-A0A358IFH1-F1
#
_entry.id   AF-A0A358IFH1-F1
#
_cell.length_a   1.000
_cell.length_b   1.000
_cell.length_c   1.000
_cell.angle_alpha   90.00
_cell.angle_beta   90.00
_cell.angle_gamma   90.00
#
_symmetry.space_group_name_H-M   'P 1'
#
loop_
_entity.id
_entity.type
_entity.pdbx_description
1 polymer ?
#
loop_
_entity_poly.entity_id
_entity_poly.type
_entity_poly.pdbx_seq_one_letter_code
_entity_poly.pdbx_strand_id
1 'polypeptide(L)'
;REDTDRLSRTDHRYKPEAVLRCRVHYLCLGPLKDARDVIVWGAGPVGKSFARAAQDFGIGVVAFVELDPRKIGQEIHGAPVLGVKEALRIHGPLHAAAVGQYGARARIEVLLEEAGLVEGEDFVAVA
;
A
#
# COMPACT_ATOMS: atom_id res chain seq x y z
N ARG A 1 25.56 29.73 6.21
CA ARG A 1 25.48 29.39 7.65
C ARG A 1 24.00 29.28 7.94
N GLU A 2 23.46 28.08 7.77
CA GLU A 2 22.02 27.82 7.64
C GLU A 2 21.41 27.42 8.99
N ASP A 3 20.31 28.08 9.32
CA ASP A 3 19.65 28.08 10.64
C ASP A 3 18.90 26.79 10.96
N THR A 4 19.09 26.37 12.22
CA THR A 4 18.59 25.16 12.87
C THR A 4 17.10 25.20 13.26
N ASP A 5 16.28 26.09 12.68
CA ASP A 5 14.96 26.43 13.21
C ASP A 5 13.78 26.12 12.26
N ARG A 6 13.87 25.03 11.48
CA ARG A 6 12.71 24.52 10.74
C ARG A 6 11.81 23.68 11.66
N LEU A 7 10.72 24.29 12.11
CA LEU A 7 9.56 23.71 12.82
C LEU A 7 8.93 22.45 12.18
N SER A 8 9.28 22.09 10.94
CA SER A 8 8.74 20.92 10.24
C SER A 8 9.36 19.57 10.66
N ARG A 9 10.26 19.53 11.65
CA ARG A 9 10.96 18.29 12.07
C ARG A 9 10.70 17.85 13.51
N THR A 10 9.99 18.63 14.32
CA THR A 10 9.79 18.33 15.75
C THR A 10 8.34 18.44 16.23
N ASP A 11 7.38 18.66 15.32
CA ASP A 11 5.96 18.66 15.67
C ASP A 11 5.38 17.24 15.62
N HIS A 12 4.76 16.80 16.73
CA HIS A 12 4.05 15.53 16.82
C HIS A 12 2.90 15.39 15.82
N ARG A 13 2.44 16.49 15.21
CA ARG A 13 1.45 16.54 14.11
C ARG A 13 2.02 16.14 12.74
N TYR A 14 3.35 16.05 12.58
CA TYR A 14 4.04 15.78 11.32
C TYR A 14 4.73 14.39 11.26
N LYS A 15 4.21 13.39 11.98
CA LYS A 15 4.72 12.02 11.83
C LYS A 15 4.31 11.45 10.46
N PRO A 16 5.19 10.74 9.74
CA PRO A 16 4.85 10.01 8.52
C PRO A 16 3.58 9.14 8.67
N GLU A 17 3.33 8.65 9.87
CA GLU A 17 2.13 7.91 10.25
C GLU A 17 0.84 8.74 10.16
N ALA A 18 0.85 10.03 10.52
CA ALA A 18 -0.32 10.90 10.41
C ALA A 18 -0.69 11.16 8.94
N VAL A 19 0.32 11.36 8.08
CA VAL A 19 0.13 11.50 6.62
C VAL A 19 -0.44 10.21 6.04
N LEU A 20 0.10 9.06 6.45
CA LEU A 20 -0.38 7.75 6.01
C LEU A 20 -1.84 7.50 6.43
N ARG A 21 -2.18 7.76 7.70
CA ARG A 21 -3.56 7.65 8.20
C ARG A 21 -4.51 8.57 7.46
N CYS A 22 -4.09 9.80 7.16
CA CYS A 22 -4.87 10.74 6.35
C CYS A 22 -5.11 10.20 4.94
N ARG A 23 -4.07 9.64 4.29
CA ARG A 23 -4.19 9.00 2.98
C ARG A 23 -5.18 7.82 3.02
N VAL A 24 -5.06 6.92 4.00
CA VAL A 24 -5.99 5.79 4.17
C VAL A 24 -7.41 6.27 4.42
N HIS A 25 -7.61 7.31 5.23
CA HIS A 25 -8.92 7.91 5.47
C HIS A 25 -9.60 8.35 4.17
N TYR A 26 -8.88 9.07 3.29
CA TYR A 26 -9.44 9.47 1.99
C TYR A 26 -9.63 8.31 1.02
N LEU A 27 -8.82 7.25 1.10
CA LEU A 27 -9.08 6.03 0.33
C LEU A 27 -10.40 5.38 0.78
N CYS A 28 -10.71 5.35 2.08
CA CYS A 28 -11.98 4.82 2.61
C CYS A 28 -13.20 5.63 2.15
N LEU A 29 -13.03 6.91 1.81
CA LEU A 29 -14.08 7.76 1.23
C LEU A 29 -14.23 7.58 -0.29
N GLY A 30 -13.29 6.88 -0.94
CA GLY A 30 -13.24 6.72 -2.38
C GLY A 30 -13.03 5.26 -2.78
N PRO A 31 -11.85 4.86 -3.29
CA PRO A 31 -11.65 3.52 -3.84
C PRO A 31 -11.84 2.34 -2.85
N LEU A 32 -11.73 2.59 -1.54
CA LEU A 32 -11.99 1.61 -0.47
C LEU A 32 -13.39 1.78 0.17
N LYS A 33 -14.30 2.54 -0.45
CA LYS A 33 -15.69 2.65 0.03
C LYS A 33 -16.35 1.27 0.14
N ASP A 34 -17.41 1.19 0.94
CA ASP A 34 -18.18 -0.05 1.16
C ASP A 34 -17.32 -1.21 1.72
N ALA A 35 -16.26 -0.87 2.47
CA ALA A 35 -15.32 -1.82 3.07
C ALA A 35 -14.65 -2.77 2.06
N ARG A 36 -14.37 -2.27 0.85
CA ARG A 36 -13.56 -2.99 -0.13
C ARG A 36 -12.19 -3.30 0.47
N ASP A 37 -11.79 -4.56 0.40
CA ASP A 37 -10.49 -5.02 0.87
C ASP A 37 -9.33 -4.51 -0.01
N VAL A 38 -8.09 -4.69 0.47
CA VAL A 38 -6.87 -4.25 -0.22
C VAL A 38 -5.87 -5.39 -0.43
N ILE A 39 -5.17 -5.35 -1.56
CA ILE A 39 -3.93 -6.10 -1.83
C ILE A 39 -2.78 -5.11 -1.82
N VAL A 40 -1.75 -5.35 -1.01
CA VAL A 40 -0.63 -4.43 -0.82
C VAL A 40 0.58 -4.88 -1.62
N TRP A 41 0.95 -4.12 -2.64
CA TRP A 41 2.16 -4.41 -3.42
C TRP A 41 3.38 -3.88 -2.69
N GLY A 42 4.21 -4.81 -2.21
CA GLY A 42 5.42 -4.54 -1.43
C GLY A 42 5.29 -4.95 0.05
N ALA A 43 6.02 -5.99 0.44
CA ALA A 43 6.12 -6.46 1.84
C ALA A 43 7.22 -5.73 2.66
N GLY A 44 7.60 -4.51 2.26
CA GLY A 44 8.61 -3.68 2.93
C GLY A 44 8.05 -2.82 4.07
N PRO A 45 8.87 -1.95 4.70
CA PRO A 45 8.42 -1.06 5.78
C PRO A 45 7.24 -0.16 5.38
N VAL A 46 7.21 0.32 4.13
CA VAL A 46 6.12 1.16 3.60
C VAL A 46 4.81 0.37 3.53
N GLY A 47 4.81 -0.78 2.85
CA GLY A 47 3.63 -1.64 2.75
C GLY A 47 3.15 -2.17 4.10
N LYS A 48 4.05 -2.55 5.02
CA LYS A 48 3.69 -2.97 6.38
C LYS A 48 2.99 -1.85 7.17
N SER A 49 3.53 -0.62 7.07
CA SER A 49 2.90 0.55 7.70
C SER A 49 1.53 0.84 7.09
N PHE A 50 1.40 0.76 5.76
CA PHE A 50 0.12 0.97 5.07
C PHE A 50 -0.91 -0.09 5.47
N ALA A 51 -0.54 -1.37 5.47
CA ALA A 51 -1.42 -2.46 5.84
C ALA A 51 -1.95 -2.32 7.27
N ARG A 52 -1.08 -1.95 8.22
CA ARG A 52 -1.50 -1.68 9.60
C ARG A 52 -2.48 -0.49 9.66
N ALA A 53 -2.18 0.61 8.97
CA ALA A 53 -3.08 1.75 8.92
C ALA A 53 -4.43 1.37 8.27
N ALA A 54 -4.45 0.57 7.21
CA ALA A 54 -5.69 0.08 6.59
C ALA A 54 -6.52 -0.77 7.58
N GLN A 55 -5.87 -1.70 8.28
CA GLN A 55 -6.50 -2.53 9.31
C GLN A 55 -7.07 -1.72 10.47
N ASP A 56 -6.38 -0.65 10.90
CA ASP A 56 -6.89 0.28 11.93
C ASP A 56 -8.19 0.99 11.49
N PHE A 57 -8.43 1.12 10.19
CA PHE A 57 -9.67 1.65 9.60
C PHE A 57 -10.71 0.55 9.28
N GLY A 58 -10.43 -0.70 9.66
CA GLY A 58 -11.33 -1.84 9.43
C GLY A 58 -11.27 -2.41 8.02
N ILE A 59 -10.28 -2.04 7.21
CA ILE A 59 -10.09 -2.57 5.86
C ILE A 59 -9.33 -3.89 5.93
N GLY A 60 -9.86 -4.94 5.29
CA GLY A 60 -9.17 -6.22 5.19
C GLY A 60 -7.97 -6.14 4.26
N VAL A 61 -6.86 -6.75 4.67
CA VAL A 61 -5.67 -6.93 3.83
C VAL A 61 -5.66 -8.37 3.36
N VAL A 62 -5.96 -8.59 2.08
CA VAL A 62 -6.11 -9.93 1.52
C VAL A 62 -4.76 -10.58 1.25
N ALA A 63 -3.78 -9.78 0.82
CA ALA A 63 -2.43 -10.27 0.56
C ALA A 63 -1.40 -9.12 0.50
N PHE A 64 -0.15 -9.49 0.69
CA PHE A 64 0.99 -8.72 0.20
C PHE A 64 1.51 -9.32 -1.12
N VAL A 65 2.08 -8.51 -2.01
CA VAL A 65 2.72 -8.98 -3.25
C VAL A 65 4.24 -8.79 -3.19
N GLU A 66 4.99 -9.82 -3.55
CA GLU A 66 6.46 -9.83 -3.66
C GLU A 66 6.95 -10.59 -4.91
N LEU A 67 8.15 -10.22 -5.35
CA LEU A 67 9.00 -10.90 -6.32
C LEU A 67 10.08 -11.78 -5.66
N ASP A 68 10.51 -11.47 -4.44
CA ASP A 68 11.51 -12.23 -3.67
C ASP A 68 10.90 -13.59 -3.29
N PRO A 69 11.37 -14.70 -3.90
CA PRO A 69 10.83 -16.02 -3.64
C PRO A 69 11.02 -16.46 -2.19
N ARG A 70 11.93 -15.82 -1.43
CA ARG A 70 12.12 -16.12 0.00
C ARG A 70 10.98 -15.60 0.86
N LYS A 71 10.24 -14.58 0.38
CA LYS A 71 9.11 -13.98 1.11
C LYS A 71 7.76 -14.54 0.71
N ILE A 72 7.62 -15.02 -0.52
CA ILE A 72 6.39 -15.67 -0.98
C ILE A 72 6.09 -16.89 -0.10
N GLY A 73 4.84 -17.01 0.34
CA GLY A 73 4.36 -18.03 1.27
C GLY A 73 4.49 -17.67 2.75
N GLN A 74 5.12 -16.54 3.10
CA GLN A 74 5.10 -16.02 4.47
C GLN A 74 3.75 -15.38 4.80
N GLU A 75 3.54 -15.10 6.09
CA GLU A 75 2.38 -14.33 6.58
C GLU A 75 2.86 -13.05 7.26
N ILE A 76 2.22 -11.92 6.95
CA ILE A 76 2.52 -10.61 7.51
C ILE A 76 1.21 -9.99 7.98
N HIS A 77 1.12 -9.65 9.27
CA HIS A 77 -0.08 -9.02 9.86
C HIS A 77 -1.38 -9.79 9.55
N GLY A 78 -1.32 -11.13 9.51
CA GLY A 78 -2.46 -12.00 9.21
C GLY A 78 -2.76 -12.19 7.72
N ALA A 79 -1.99 -11.58 6.82
CA ALA A 79 -2.18 -11.70 5.37
C ALA A 79 -1.03 -12.49 4.72
N PRO A 80 -1.33 -13.40 3.77
CA PRO A 80 -0.29 -14.14 3.03
C PRO A 80 0.51 -13.22 2.12
N VAL A 81 1.77 -13.58 1.88
CA VAL A 81 2.62 -12.97 0.86
C VAL A 81 2.57 -13.82 -0.41
N LEU A 82 2.04 -13.25 -1.48
CA LEU A 82 1.80 -13.91 -2.75
C LEU A 82 2.77 -13.44 -3.82
N GLY A 83 2.94 -14.28 -4.85
CA GLY A 83 3.55 -13.85 -6.11
C GLY A 83 2.57 -13.03 -6.95
N VAL A 84 3.11 -12.30 -7.94
CA VAL A 84 2.32 -11.45 -8.87
C VAL A 84 1.15 -12.19 -9.50
N LYS A 85 1.40 -13.39 -10.05
CA LYS A 85 0.36 -14.18 -10.75
C LYS A 85 -0.78 -14.63 -9.84
N GLU A 86 -0.48 -14.91 -8.58
CA GLU A 86 -1.48 -15.34 -7.60
C GLU A 86 -2.33 -14.15 -7.14
N ALA A 87 -1.69 -13.01 -6.88
CA ALA A 87 -2.37 -11.78 -6.52
C ALA A 87 -3.33 -11.28 -7.61
N LEU A 88 -2.92 -11.35 -8.89
CA LEU A 88 -3.76 -10.92 -10.02
C LEU A 88 -4.97 -11.82 -10.30
N ARG A 89 -5.04 -13.02 -9.70
CA ARG A 89 -6.23 -13.89 -9.78
C ARG A 89 -7.31 -13.52 -8.76
N ILE A 90 -6.99 -12.66 -7.79
CA ILE A 90 -7.93 -12.22 -6.78
C ILE A 90 -8.65 -10.99 -7.31
N HIS A 91 -9.95 -11.14 -7.56
CA HIS A 91 -10.80 -10.06 -8.04
C HIS A 91 -11.54 -9.39 -6.90
N GLY A 92 -11.75 -8.08 -7.00
CA GLY A 92 -12.54 -7.33 -6.02
C GLY A 92 -11.72 -6.36 -5.17
N PRO A 93 -10.59 -6.74 -4.54
CA PRO A 93 -9.79 -5.81 -3.75
C PRO A 93 -9.23 -4.64 -4.56
N LEU A 94 -8.88 -3.56 -3.86
CA LEU A 94 -8.05 -2.48 -4.40
C LEU A 94 -6.57 -2.89 -4.36
N HIS A 95 -5.82 -2.62 -5.40
CA HIS A 95 -4.37 -2.84 -5.42
C HIS A 95 -3.62 -1.57 -4.97
N ALA A 96 -3.01 -1.60 -3.79
CA ALA A 96 -2.25 -0.48 -3.24
C ALA A 96 -0.74 -0.65 -3.53
N ALA A 97 -0.18 0.20 -4.40
CA ALA A 97 1.25 0.22 -4.68
C ALA A 97 2.02 0.93 -3.54
N ALA A 98 2.52 0.14 -2.58
CA ALA A 98 3.13 0.60 -1.33
C ALA A 98 4.65 0.32 -1.29
N VAL A 99 5.38 0.84 -2.30
CA VAL A 99 6.81 0.59 -2.50
C VAL A 99 7.65 1.85 -2.37
N GLY A 100 8.78 1.77 -1.67
CA GLY A 100 9.75 2.87 -1.54
C GLY A 100 10.97 2.77 -2.47
N GLN A 101 11.08 1.68 -3.23
CA GLN A 101 12.22 1.46 -4.15
C GLN A 101 12.01 2.26 -5.45
N TYR A 102 13.06 2.95 -5.90
CA TYR A 102 13.01 3.72 -7.14
C TYR A 102 12.60 2.84 -8.33
N GLY A 103 11.68 3.34 -9.15
CA GLY A 103 11.15 2.61 -10.32
C GLY A 103 10.33 1.35 -10.00
N ALA A 104 10.09 1.00 -8.72
CA ALA A 104 9.19 -0.11 -8.39
C ALA A 104 7.73 0.24 -8.66
N ARG A 105 7.32 1.49 -8.37
CA ARG A 105 5.98 1.99 -8.63
C ARG A 105 5.60 1.86 -10.12
N ALA A 106 6.40 2.45 -11.01
CA ALA A 106 6.15 2.40 -12.45
C ALA A 106 6.05 0.96 -12.99
N ARG A 107 6.85 0.04 -12.45
CA ARG A 107 6.76 -1.39 -12.82
C ARG A 107 5.45 -2.02 -12.36
N ILE A 108 4.96 -1.69 -11.17
CA ILE A 108 3.68 -2.19 -10.66
C ILE A 108 2.52 -1.60 -11.48
N GLU A 109 2.56 -0.30 -11.80
CA GLU A 109 1.54 0.36 -12.62
C GLU A 109 1.41 -0.34 -13.98
N VAL A 110 2.53 -0.53 -14.71
CA VAL A 110 2.52 -1.26 -15.98
C VAL A 110 1.97 -2.67 -15.83
N LEU A 111 2.37 -3.42 -14.80
CA LEU A 111 1.88 -4.78 -14.57
C LEU A 111 0.36 -4.83 -14.32
N LEU A 112 -0.18 -3.85 -13.59
CA LEU A 112 -1.61 -3.77 -13.27
C LEU A 112 -2.42 -3.35 -14.49
N GLU A 113 -1.93 -2.39 -15.27
CA GLU A 113 -2.54 -1.96 -16.54
C GLU A 113 -2.54 -3.08 -17.57
N GLU A 114 -1.44 -3.81 -17.72
CA GLU A 114 -1.35 -5.01 -18.59
C GLU A 114 -2.31 -6.12 -18.14
N ALA A 115 -2.67 -6.17 -16.86
CA ALA A 115 -3.69 -7.06 -16.31
C ALA A 115 -5.13 -6.53 -16.50
N GLY A 116 -5.30 -5.36 -17.13
CA GLY A 116 -6.60 -4.75 -17.42
C GLY A 116 -7.22 -3.97 -16.26
N LEU A 117 -6.43 -3.65 -15.24
CA LEU A 117 -6.87 -2.86 -14.08
C LEU A 117 -6.70 -1.36 -14.36
N VAL A 118 -7.60 -0.54 -13.81
CA VAL A 118 -7.64 0.91 -14.08
C VAL A 118 -7.10 1.71 -12.88
N GLU A 119 -6.21 2.67 -13.12
CA GLU A 119 -5.69 3.55 -12.06
C GLU A 119 -6.83 4.41 -11.47
N GLY A 120 -6.85 4.55 -10.15
CA GLY A 120 -7.87 5.30 -9.42
C GLY A 120 -9.16 4.52 -9.16
N GLU A 121 -9.41 3.44 -9.91
CA GLU A 121 -10.54 2.53 -9.69
C GLU A 121 -10.09 1.21 -9.06
N ASP A 122 -9.13 0.53 -9.68
CA ASP A 122 -8.65 -0.78 -9.25
C ASP A 122 -7.31 -0.72 -8.55
N PHE A 123 -6.52 0.32 -8.79
CA PHE A 123 -5.25 0.49 -8.12
C PHE A 123 -4.88 1.94 -7.83
N VAL A 124 -4.06 2.14 -6.81
CA VAL A 124 -3.58 3.46 -6.37
C VAL A 124 -2.15 3.38 -5.85
N ALA A 125 -1.37 4.43 -6.09
CA ALA A 125 -0.08 4.60 -5.43
C ALA A 125 -0.25 5.17 -4.02
N VAL A 126 0.40 4.54 -3.03
CA VAL A 126 0.27 4.91 -1.61
C VAL A 126 1.59 5.18 -0.90
N ALA A 127 2.70 5.22 -1.65
CA ALA A 127 4.02 5.67 -1.20
C ALA A 127 4.27 7.10 -1.69
#